data_AF-A0AAN0J1Q1-F1
#
_entry.id   AF-A0AAN0J1Q1-F1
#
_cell.length_a   1.000
_cell.length_b   1.000
_cell.length_c   1.000
_cell.angle_alpha   90.00
_cell.angle_beta   90.00
_cell.angle_gamma   90.00
#
_symmetry.space_group_name_H-M   'P 1'
#
loop_
_entity.id
_entity.type
_entity.pdbx_description
1 polymer ?
#
loop_
_entity_poly.entity_id
_entity_poly.type
_entity_poly.pdbx_seq_one_letter_code
_entity_poly.pdbx_strand_id
1 'polypeptide(L)'
;MAEGGESAKDVFKEAVPELTKILGRDPPFTTVTESLNAKNLITDDELRAVKRQGLTEHQRGSEVAEKLKNKIGDSDDPDGCLLKICDVFESDTVDYPTLKDYGANMRKSISNQSRQTSGVNKGIYNLLFILN
;
A
#
# COMPACT_ATOMS: atom_id res chain seq x y z
N MET A 1 16.20 -7.45 21.55
CA MET A 1 14.80 -7.02 21.69
C MET A 1 14.34 -6.68 20.29
N ALA A 2 13.54 -7.53 19.66
CA ALA A 2 12.99 -7.28 18.33
C ALA A 2 11.50 -7.59 18.42
N GLU A 3 10.75 -6.65 18.99
CA GLU A 3 9.31 -6.56 18.79
C GLU A 3 9.09 -6.01 17.38
N GLY A 4 9.58 -6.75 16.38
CA GLY A 4 9.43 -6.44 14.97
C GLY A 4 8.10 -6.97 14.50
N GLY A 5 7.00 -6.40 15.01
CA GLY A 5 5.75 -6.47 14.28
C GLY A 5 6.02 -5.88 12.91
N GLU A 6 5.83 -6.68 11.86
CA GLU A 6 5.95 -6.24 10.48
C GLU A 6 5.14 -4.93 10.35
N SER A 7 5.79 -3.82 10.01
CA SER A 7 5.09 -2.54 9.96
C SER A 7 4.38 -2.39 8.62
N ALA A 8 3.35 -1.52 8.53
CA ALA A 8 2.75 -1.20 7.22
C ALA A 8 3.79 -0.79 6.17
N LYS A 9 4.90 -0.17 6.60
CA LYS A 9 6.04 0.14 5.74
C LYS A 9 6.74 -1.11 5.20
N ASP A 10 6.89 -2.16 6.00
CA ASP A 10 7.49 -3.44 5.57
C ASP A 10 6.57 -4.18 4.60
N VAL A 11 5.27 -4.26 4.93
CA VAL A 11 4.23 -4.83 4.05
C VAL A 11 4.23 -4.14 2.68
N PHE A 12 4.28 -2.81 2.68
CA PHE A 12 4.34 -2.04 1.45
C PHE A 12 5.66 -2.28 0.69
N LYS A 13 6.79 -2.33 1.41
CA LYS A 13 8.13 -2.54 0.83
C LYS A 13 8.24 -3.86 0.09
N GLU A 14 7.58 -4.92 0.56
CA GLU A 14 7.54 -6.20 -0.17
C GLU A 14 6.78 -6.10 -1.50
N ALA A 15 5.76 -5.25 -1.57
CA ALA A 15 4.98 -5.01 -2.80
C ALA A 15 5.65 -4.00 -3.76
N VAL A 16 6.55 -3.13 -3.28
CA VAL A 16 7.25 -2.08 -4.06
C VAL A 16 7.82 -2.56 -5.41
N PRO A 17 8.58 -3.67 -5.53
CA PRO A 17 9.21 -4.03 -6.80
C PRO A 17 8.20 -4.35 -7.91
N GLU A 18 7.11 -5.04 -7.58
CA GLU A 18 6.05 -5.37 -8.55
C GLU A 18 5.16 -4.16 -8.83
N LEU A 19 4.84 -3.37 -7.79
CA LEU A 19 4.14 -2.09 -7.94
C LEU A 19 4.91 -1.15 -8.86
N THR A 20 6.24 -1.06 -8.73
CA THR A 20 7.09 -0.21 -9.58
C THR A 20 6.95 -0.54 -11.06
N LYS A 21 6.89 -1.83 -11.41
CA LYS A 21 6.71 -2.27 -12.80
C LYS A 21 5.32 -1.92 -13.34
N ILE A 22 4.28 -2.09 -12.52
CA ILE A 22 2.89 -1.85 -12.92
C ILE A 22 2.60 -0.34 -12.97
N LEU A 23 2.91 0.36 -11.89
CA LEU A 23 2.73 1.80 -11.76
C LEU A 23 3.57 2.57 -12.76
N GLY A 24 4.72 2.05 -13.16
CA GLY A 24 5.57 2.68 -14.16
C GLY A 24 4.98 2.69 -15.58
N ARG A 25 4.08 1.75 -15.87
CA ARG A 25 3.56 1.49 -17.21
C ARG A 25 2.41 2.43 -17.53
N ASP A 26 2.36 2.95 -18.74
CA ASP A 26 1.18 3.68 -19.23
C ASP A 26 0.20 2.68 -19.87
N PRO A 27 -1.14 2.73 -19.63
CA PRO A 27 -1.92 3.78 -18.96
C PRO A 27 -2.05 3.78 -17.40
N PRO A 28 -1.78 2.70 -16.63
CA PRO A 28 -2.10 2.70 -15.19
C PRO A 28 -1.31 3.75 -14.38
N PHE A 29 -0.13 4.17 -14.84
CA PHE A 29 0.65 5.26 -14.23
C PHE A 29 -0.20 6.51 -14.02
N THR A 30 -0.85 7.01 -15.07
CA THR A 30 -1.59 8.28 -15.01
C THR A 30 -2.79 8.15 -14.07
N THR A 31 -3.58 7.10 -14.23
CA THR A 31 -4.79 6.86 -13.41
C THR A 31 -4.47 6.68 -11.93
N VAL A 32 -3.45 5.89 -11.59
CA VAL A 32 -3.08 5.65 -10.20
C VAL A 32 -2.48 6.92 -9.59
N THR A 33 -1.59 7.61 -10.30
CA THR A 33 -0.97 8.83 -9.77
C THR A 33 -1.96 9.98 -9.57
N GLU A 34 -2.95 10.13 -10.43
CA GLU A 34 -4.07 11.07 -10.23
C GLU A 34 -4.91 10.69 -9.00
N SER A 35 -5.19 9.40 -8.83
CA SER A 35 -5.94 8.89 -7.67
C SER A 35 -5.17 9.07 -6.36
N LEU A 36 -3.84 8.88 -6.38
CA LEU A 36 -2.95 9.15 -5.24
C LEU A 36 -2.92 10.64 -4.88
N ASN A 37 -2.89 11.53 -5.89
CA ASN A 37 -2.98 12.97 -5.70
C ASN A 37 -4.33 13.36 -5.06
N ALA A 38 -5.45 12.80 -5.56
CA ALA A 38 -6.78 13.03 -5.01
C ALA A 38 -6.89 12.64 -3.51
N LYS A 39 -6.17 11.59 -3.08
CA LYS A 39 -6.10 11.16 -1.67
C LYS A 39 -5.03 11.91 -0.85
N ASN A 40 -4.40 12.93 -1.42
CA ASN A 40 -3.32 13.73 -0.81
C ASN A 40 -2.10 12.88 -0.37
N LEU A 41 -1.86 11.76 -1.06
CA LEU A 41 -0.71 10.89 -0.79
C LEU A 41 0.55 11.40 -1.50
N ILE A 42 0.38 12.00 -2.68
CA ILE A 42 1.44 12.63 -3.48
C ILE A 42 0.98 14.04 -3.83
N THR A 43 1.89 15.00 -3.74
CA THR A 43 1.58 16.39 -4.08
C THR A 43 1.60 16.64 -5.58
N ASP A 44 0.91 17.69 -6.03
CA ASP A 44 0.90 18.05 -7.46
C ASP A 44 2.31 18.35 -7.98
N ASP A 45 3.16 18.99 -7.18
CA ASP A 45 4.53 19.32 -7.56
C ASP A 45 5.39 18.05 -7.76
N GLU A 46 5.23 17.06 -6.87
CA GLU A 46 5.87 15.75 -7.01
C GLU A 46 5.36 14.99 -8.22
N LEU A 47 4.04 14.99 -8.44
CA LEU A 47 3.44 14.39 -9.62
C LEU A 47 3.96 15.05 -10.90
N ARG A 48 4.08 16.38 -10.89
CA ARG A 48 4.64 17.15 -12.00
C ARG A 48 6.10 16.84 -12.19
N ALA A 49 6.89 16.60 -11.13
CA ALA A 49 8.29 16.20 -11.24
C ALA A 49 8.43 14.85 -11.94
N VAL A 50 7.63 13.85 -11.54
CA VAL A 50 7.63 12.51 -12.19
C VAL A 50 7.10 12.58 -13.63
N LYS A 51 6.11 13.44 -13.91
CA LYS A 51 5.57 13.67 -15.26
C LYS A 51 6.48 14.52 -16.16
N ARG A 52 7.30 15.43 -15.60
CA ARG A 52 8.06 16.45 -16.36
C ARG A 52 9.27 15.94 -17.13
N GLN A 53 9.79 14.77 -16.80
CA GLN A 53 11.05 14.31 -17.40
C GLN A 53 10.88 12.95 -18.08
N GLY A 54 11.69 12.73 -19.11
CA GLY A 54 11.81 11.50 -19.90
C GLY A 54 12.34 10.30 -19.10
N LEU A 55 11.88 10.16 -17.86
CA LEU A 55 12.02 9.00 -17.02
C LEU A 55 11.34 7.83 -17.71
N THR A 56 12.06 6.71 -17.72
CA THR A 56 11.53 5.43 -18.19
C THR A 56 10.38 4.98 -17.29
N GLU A 57 9.51 4.10 -17.80
CA GLU A 57 8.38 3.54 -17.05
C GLU A 57 8.82 3.07 -15.66
N HIS A 58 9.90 2.29 -15.58
CA HIS A 58 10.45 1.80 -14.33
C HIS A 58 10.88 2.92 -13.36
N GLN A 59 11.52 3.97 -13.85
CA GLN A 59 11.95 5.10 -12.99
C GLN A 59 10.74 5.83 -12.41
N ARG A 60 9.71 6.07 -13.23
CA ARG A 60 8.48 6.72 -12.78
C ARG A 60 7.78 5.93 -11.68
N GLY A 61 7.65 4.62 -11.87
CA GLY A 61 7.07 3.72 -10.87
C GLY A 61 7.88 3.69 -9.57
N SER A 62 9.21 3.70 -9.69
CA SER A 62 10.12 3.68 -8.54
C SER A 62 10.00 4.96 -7.72
N GLU A 63 9.97 6.12 -8.39
CA GLU A 63 9.85 7.42 -7.73
C GLU A 63 8.53 7.52 -6.95
N VAL A 64 7.42 7.07 -7.57
CA VAL A 64 6.10 7.03 -6.94
C VAL A 64 6.10 6.08 -5.73
N ALA A 65 6.64 4.87 -5.89
CA ALA A 65 6.69 3.88 -4.81
C ALA A 65 7.55 4.36 -3.62
N GLU A 66 8.70 4.99 -3.88
CA GLU A 66 9.55 5.54 -2.82
C GLU A 66 8.88 6.69 -2.08
N LYS A 67 8.17 7.57 -2.79
CA LYS A 67 7.39 8.66 -2.16
C LYS A 67 6.32 8.12 -1.24
N LEU A 68 5.54 7.13 -1.69
CA LEU A 68 4.52 6.47 -0.86
C LEU A 68 5.13 5.80 0.37
N LYS A 69 6.22 5.07 0.20
CA LYS A 69 6.96 4.43 1.30
C LYS A 69 7.44 5.44 2.34
N ASN A 70 8.01 6.57 1.90
CA ASN A 70 8.45 7.64 2.80
C ASN A 70 7.25 8.27 3.51
N LYS A 71 6.14 8.50 2.80
CA LYS A 71 4.91 9.04 3.37
C LYS A 71 4.30 8.15 4.45
N ILE A 72 4.31 6.83 4.25
CA ILE A 72 3.87 5.86 5.27
C ILE A 72 4.78 5.95 6.50
N GLY A 73 6.11 5.95 6.30
CA GLY A 73 7.06 5.97 7.41
C GLY A 73 7.14 7.30 8.17
N ASP A 74 6.75 8.40 7.53
CA ASP A 74 6.74 9.76 8.11
C ASP A 74 5.38 10.14 8.73
N SER A 75 4.32 9.37 8.41
CA SER A 75 2.99 9.61 8.99
C SER A 75 2.90 9.10 10.42
N ASP A 76 2.22 9.86 11.28
CA ASP A 76 1.83 9.42 12.63
C ASP A 76 0.93 8.18 12.61
N ASP A 77 0.24 7.93 11.50
CA ASP A 77 -0.64 6.78 11.25
C ASP A 77 -0.24 6.04 9.96
N PRO A 78 0.78 5.16 10.02
CA PRO A 78 1.28 4.42 8.86
C PRO A 78 0.22 3.46 8.29
N ASP A 79 -0.61 2.87 9.14
CA ASP A 79 -1.67 1.93 8.75
C ASP A 79 -2.77 2.62 7.94
N GLY A 80 -3.27 3.79 8.38
CA GLY A 80 -4.25 4.55 7.61
C GLY A 80 -3.66 5.15 6.33
N CYS A 81 -2.36 5.45 6.31
CA CYS A 81 -1.67 5.85 5.08
C CYS A 81 -1.65 4.69 4.07
N LEU A 82 -1.31 3.48 4.52
CA LEU A 82 -1.34 2.28 3.67
C LEU A 82 -2.77 1.90 3.24
N LEU A 83 -3.76 2.05 4.13
CA LEU A 83 -5.17 1.83 3.77
C LEU A 83 -5.64 2.78 2.66
N LYS A 84 -5.24 4.05 2.69
CA LYS A 84 -5.56 5.00 1.61
C LYS A 84 -4.93 4.57 0.27
N ILE A 85 -3.72 4.01 0.30
CA ILE A 85 -3.07 3.47 -0.88
C ILE A 85 -3.83 2.24 -1.40
N CYS A 86 -4.23 1.34 -0.51
CA CYS A 86 -5.07 0.19 -0.87
C CYS A 86 -6.39 0.65 -1.50
N ASP A 87 -7.04 1.66 -0.93
CA ASP A 87 -8.26 2.28 -1.45
C ASP A 87 -8.09 2.79 -2.90
N VAL A 88 -6.94 3.38 -3.21
CA VAL A 88 -6.60 3.82 -4.57
C VAL A 88 -6.43 2.63 -5.50
N PHE A 89 -5.78 1.56 -5.03
CA PHE A 89 -5.52 0.37 -5.84
C PHE A 89 -6.80 -0.43 -6.10
N GLU A 90 -7.69 -0.51 -5.11
CA GLU A 90 -9.00 -1.16 -5.19
C GLU A 90 -10.05 -0.33 -5.95
N SER A 91 -9.75 0.94 -6.27
CA SER A 91 -10.65 1.86 -6.95
C SER A 91 -11.13 1.30 -8.30
N ASP A 92 -12.40 1.52 -8.63
CA ASP A 92 -12.98 1.20 -9.93
C ASP A 92 -12.32 1.93 -11.09
N THR A 93 -11.64 3.06 -10.81
CA THR A 93 -10.86 3.79 -11.82
C THR A 93 -9.64 3.00 -12.29
N VAL A 94 -9.08 2.13 -11.45
CA VAL A 94 -7.89 1.35 -11.76
C VAL A 94 -8.32 -0.02 -12.28
N ASP A 95 -8.46 -0.16 -13.59
CA ASP A 95 -8.79 -1.44 -14.23
C ASP A 95 -7.55 -2.36 -14.33
N TYR A 96 -6.95 -2.68 -13.18
CA TYR A 96 -5.78 -3.54 -13.09
C TYR A 96 -5.96 -4.60 -11.99
N PRO A 97 -6.41 -5.82 -12.33
CA PRO A 97 -6.82 -6.82 -11.34
C PRO A 97 -5.66 -7.24 -10.43
N THR A 98 -4.43 -7.28 -10.94
CA THR A 98 -3.24 -7.57 -10.12
C THR A 98 -2.99 -6.49 -9.08
N LEU A 99 -3.20 -5.21 -9.42
CA LEU A 99 -3.01 -4.11 -8.48
C LEU A 99 -4.10 -4.09 -7.40
N LYS A 100 -5.35 -4.42 -7.78
CA LYS A 100 -6.45 -4.64 -6.82
C LYS A 100 -6.13 -5.79 -5.86
N ASP A 101 -5.60 -6.90 -6.35
CA ASP A 101 -5.20 -8.05 -5.52
C ASP A 101 -4.10 -7.67 -4.52
N TYR A 102 -3.10 -6.89 -4.96
CA TYR A 102 -2.09 -6.32 -4.08
C TYR A 102 -2.67 -5.43 -2.99
N GLY A 103 -3.60 -4.52 -3.34
CA GLY A 103 -4.32 -3.67 -2.37
C GLY A 103 -5.07 -4.50 -1.33
N ALA A 104 -5.83 -5.50 -1.79
CA ALA A 104 -6.58 -6.41 -0.90
C ALA A 104 -5.66 -7.25 0.00
N ASN A 105 -4.52 -7.70 -0.53
CA ASN A 105 -3.54 -8.48 0.23
C ASN A 105 -2.87 -7.63 1.32
N MET A 106 -2.43 -6.41 0.98
CA MET A 106 -1.85 -5.47 1.95
C MET A 106 -2.86 -5.12 3.05
N ARG A 107 -4.12 -4.88 2.68
CA ARG A 107 -5.21 -4.62 3.64
C ARG A 107 -5.46 -5.80 4.58
N LYS A 108 -5.39 -7.03 4.07
CA LYS A 108 -5.45 -8.24 4.90
C LYS A 108 -4.26 -8.33 5.86
N SER A 109 -3.04 -8.03 5.42
CA SER A 109 -1.84 -8.03 6.28
C SER A 109 -1.98 -7.05 7.44
N ILE A 110 -2.41 -5.80 7.19
CA ILE A 110 -2.67 -4.80 8.25
C ILE A 110 -3.75 -5.29 9.21
N SER A 111 -4.86 -5.82 8.68
CA SER A 111 -5.96 -6.34 9.51
C SER A 111 -5.52 -7.52 10.39
N ASN A 112 -4.58 -8.34 9.92
CA ASN A 112 -4.02 -9.45 10.69
C ASN A 112 -3.03 -8.96 11.75
N GLN A 113 -2.25 -7.90 11.46
CA GLN A 113 -1.35 -7.26 12.41
C GLN A 113 -2.09 -6.61 13.58
N SER A 114 -3.18 -5.88 13.31
CA SER A 114 -4.06 -5.32 14.35
C SER A 114 -4.64 -6.39 15.29
N ARG A 115 -4.89 -7.60 14.76
CA ARG A 115 -5.30 -8.77 15.56
C ARG A 115 -4.17 -9.37 16.40
N GLN A 116 -2.91 -9.24 15.97
CA GLN A 116 -1.74 -9.73 16.71
C GLN A 116 -1.25 -8.74 17.78
N THR A 117 -1.35 -7.42 17.55
CA THR A 117 -1.03 -6.40 18.57
C THR A 117 -2.12 -6.26 19.64
N SER A 118 -3.37 -6.65 19.32
CA SER A 118 -4.43 -6.90 20.31
C SER A 118 -4.30 -8.29 20.98
N GLY A 119 -3.23 -9.03 20.67
CA GLY A 119 -2.99 -10.41 21.06
C GLY A 119 -2.00 -10.60 22.21
N VAL A 120 -1.55 -9.54 22.89
CA VAL A 120 -1.01 -9.70 24.25
C VAL A 120 -2.20 -9.84 25.19
N ASN A 121 -2.55 -11.10 25.52
CA ASN A 121 -3.67 -11.58 26.34
C ASN A 121 -5.05 -11.77 25.67
N LYS A 122 -5.14 -12.71 24.72
CA LYS A 122 -6.28 -13.65 24.73
C LYS A 122 -5.94 -15.03 24.20
N GLY A 123 -4.89 -15.63 24.77
CA GLY A 123 -4.70 -17.07 24.75
C GLY A 123 -5.67 -17.76 25.71
N ILE A 124 -6.94 -17.91 25.31
CA ILE A 124 -7.80 -18.99 25.78
C ILE A 124 -8.67 -19.42 24.60
N TYR A 125 -8.08 -20.31 23.82
CA TYR A 125 -8.68 -21.35 22.99
C TYR A 125 -10.18 -21.23 22.70
N ASN A 126 -10.47 -20.87 21.45
CA ASN A 126 -11.70 -21.27 20.78
C ASN A 126 -11.54 -22.74 20.34
N LEU A 127 -12.16 -23.69 21.06
CA LEU A 127 -12.48 -24.99 20.49
C LEU A 127 -13.58 -25.72 21.27
N LEU A 128 -14.85 -25.31 21.11
CA LEU A 128 -15.98 -26.25 21.07
C LEU A 128 -17.28 -25.55 20.65
N PHE A 129 -17.55 -25.49 19.35
CA PHE A 129 -18.93 -25.35 18.87
C PHE A 129 -19.04 -25.93 17.45
N ILE A 130 -19.06 -27.26 17.35
CA ILE A 130 -19.79 -27.93 16.27
C ILE A 130 -20.61 -29.03 16.92
N LEU A 131 -21.92 -28.86 16.80
CA LEU A 131 -22.96 -29.80 17.21
C LEU A 131 -22.83 -31.14 16.48
N ASN A 132 -22.84 -32.24 17.23
CA ASN A 132 -23.62 -33.45 16.94
C ASN A 132 -23.87 -34.22 18.24
#